data_AF-A0A6P8BAX8-F1
#
_entry.id   AF-A0A6P8BAX8-F1
#
_cell.length_a   1.000
_cell.length_b   1.000
_cell.length_c   1.000
_cell.angle_alpha   90.00
_cell.angle_beta   90.00
_cell.angle_gamma   90.00
#
_symmetry.space_group_name_H-M   'P 1'
#
loop_
_entity.id
_entity.type
_entity.pdbx_description
1 polymer ?
#
loop_
_entity_poly.entity_id
_entity_poly.type
_entity_poly.pdbx_seq_one_letter_code
_entity_poly.pdbx_strand_id
1 'polypeptide(L)'
;MSQLDIPSPAVTDEADSEEPCPHTPNFTEPIPLQTQTDMGIVHLPEPNGLKILVAPAAYKGCLQPDTAADCISAGILSVVPDARIRKLPLIDGGEGFTRGIVTATGGSIHQVMVSGPLNEPVQAFFGMIGHSDLHTNPIERERTAIIEMSAAAGLSLVPADLRNPCVTTTYGVGKLVLAAMESGAQRIIIGCGDSATCDGGAGMLQALGAVLLDENGRSLPIAKGGESILRLHRVDIANLDARIANGSVQIEAAVNWKNVLTGPKGQARIYSEQKGATPDQIELLSSAMDALAFAAAGSLHSTPEIVGKIPGSGASGGMGTALLLMGGRLRARCDVMDEFLPPLDTLFDDTTDSFDLVITAEGGLDYQTPRGKMPAEVARRASSRNIPVVAIAGTIGTGAADNLSVGIKAYACMLQGPSTLAEAMVPARARQLLEESAASVMRTVLVGMQMAETKSARESIQNKHLMDVTGLGVVRYL
;
A
#
# COMPACT_ATOMS: atom_id res chain seq x y z
N MET A 1 -56.24 25.77 -37.89
CA MET A 1 -56.82 24.42 -37.75
C MET A 1 -55.69 23.45 -38.08
N SER A 2 -55.09 22.68 -37.19
CA SER A 2 -55.39 22.18 -35.84
C SER A 2 -54.03 22.01 -35.13
N GLN A 3 -53.74 22.74 -34.05
CA GLN A 3 -53.76 22.26 -32.66
C GLN A 3 -53.06 20.91 -32.44
N LEU A 4 -51.87 20.98 -31.82
CA LEU A 4 -51.25 19.89 -31.08
C LEU A 4 -50.79 20.50 -29.75
N ASP A 5 -51.35 19.94 -28.68
CA ASP A 5 -51.30 20.42 -27.31
C ASP A 5 -49.92 20.28 -26.66
N ILE A 6 -49.62 21.28 -25.83
CA ILE A 6 -48.48 21.31 -24.90
C ILE A 6 -48.96 20.73 -23.56
N PRO A 7 -48.10 19.97 -22.86
CA PRO A 7 -47.99 20.20 -21.42
C PRO A 7 -46.52 20.33 -20.95
N SER A 8 -46.32 21.27 -20.03
CA SER A 8 -45.12 21.43 -19.18
C SER A 8 -45.43 20.91 -17.76
N PRO A 9 -44.45 20.84 -16.84
CA PRO A 9 -43.86 19.62 -16.30
C PRO A 9 -44.52 19.16 -14.97
N ALA A 10 -44.58 17.85 -14.76
CA ALA A 10 -44.84 17.28 -13.44
C ALA A 10 -43.51 16.85 -12.81
N VAL A 11 -43.23 17.41 -11.64
CA VAL A 11 -42.20 16.98 -10.71
C VAL A 11 -42.64 15.65 -10.09
N THR A 12 -41.85 14.60 -10.27
CA THR A 12 -41.94 13.37 -9.48
C THR A 12 -40.53 12.84 -9.22
N ASP A 13 -40.15 12.85 -7.94
CA ASP A 13 -39.08 12.04 -7.37
C ASP A 13 -39.29 10.56 -7.75
N GLU A 14 -38.36 9.95 -8.48
CA GLU A 14 -38.23 8.50 -8.56
C GLU A 14 -36.74 8.08 -8.51
N ALA A 15 -36.39 7.62 -7.31
CA ALA A 15 -35.42 6.60 -6.93
C ALA A 15 -34.57 5.94 -8.03
N ASP A 16 -33.26 6.11 -7.89
CA ASP A 16 -32.22 5.23 -8.44
C ASP A 16 -32.48 3.78 -7.99
N SER A 17 -32.72 2.91 -8.97
CA SER A 17 -32.67 1.45 -8.81
C SER A 17 -31.38 0.92 -9.44
N GLU A 18 -30.31 0.89 -8.65
CA GLU A 18 -29.12 0.12 -8.97
C GLU A 18 -29.36 -1.35 -8.61
N GLU A 19 -29.34 -2.23 -9.61
CA GLU A 19 -29.18 -3.67 -9.38
C GLU A 19 -27.75 -3.96 -8.89
N PRO A 20 -27.55 -4.65 -7.74
CA PRO A 20 -26.23 -4.92 -7.23
C PRO A 20 -25.57 -6.12 -7.94
N CYS A 21 -24.32 -5.92 -8.33
CA CYS A 21 -23.40 -6.95 -8.79
C CYS A 21 -23.19 -8.00 -7.67
N PRO A 22 -23.28 -9.31 -7.95
CA PRO A 22 -23.10 -10.32 -6.92
C PRO A 22 -21.62 -10.32 -6.48
N HIS A 23 -21.38 -10.27 -5.17
CA HIS A 23 -20.09 -10.42 -4.45
C HIS A 23 -19.41 -9.20 -3.82
N THR A 24 -20.04 -8.04 -3.70
CA THR A 24 -19.57 -7.00 -2.75
C THR A 24 -20.25 -7.15 -1.38
N PRO A 25 -19.52 -7.39 -0.27
CA PRO A 25 -20.10 -7.30 1.06
C PRO A 25 -20.50 -5.84 1.34
N ASN A 26 -21.73 -5.65 1.80
CA ASN A 26 -22.29 -4.33 2.09
C ASN A 26 -21.74 -3.85 3.46
N PHE A 27 -20.81 -2.90 3.47
CA PHE A 27 -20.10 -2.42 4.68
C PHE A 27 -20.69 -1.12 5.27
N THR A 28 -22.01 -1.02 5.39
CA THR A 28 -22.68 0.15 5.97
C THR A 28 -23.48 -0.14 7.24
N GLU A 29 -23.44 -1.35 7.79
CA GLU A 29 -24.01 -1.60 9.10
C GLU A 29 -22.98 -1.33 10.21
N PRO A 30 -23.32 -0.54 11.25
CA PRO A 30 -22.49 -0.45 12.44
C PRO A 30 -22.37 -1.85 13.03
N ILE A 31 -21.13 -2.32 13.18
CA ILE A 31 -20.82 -3.56 13.89
C ILE A 31 -21.52 -3.46 15.25
N PRO A 32 -22.48 -4.35 15.58
CA PRO A 32 -23.08 -4.34 16.90
C PRO A 32 -21.94 -4.53 17.91
N LEU A 33 -21.82 -3.64 18.89
CA LEU A 33 -21.14 -4.00 20.13
C LEU A 33 -21.96 -5.13 20.74
N GLN A 34 -21.63 -6.37 20.37
CA GLN A 34 -22.14 -7.54 21.06
C GLN A 34 -21.56 -7.47 22.46
N THR A 35 -22.36 -6.99 23.40
CA THR A 35 -22.21 -7.30 24.82
C THR A 35 -22.54 -8.78 24.99
N GLN A 36 -21.62 -9.65 24.55
CA GLN A 36 -21.69 -11.07 24.83
C GLN A 36 -21.02 -11.28 26.18
N THR A 37 -21.86 -11.37 27.21
CA THR A 37 -21.54 -12.03 28.48
C THR A 37 -21.37 -13.51 28.22
N ASP A 38 -20.22 -13.91 27.68
CA ASP A 38 -19.68 -15.23 27.96
C ASP A 38 -18.55 -15.02 28.95
N MET A 39 -18.69 -15.58 30.15
CA MET A 39 -17.58 -15.79 31.09
C MET A 39 -16.65 -16.88 30.52
N GLY A 40 -16.18 -16.68 29.29
CA GLY A 40 -15.06 -17.42 28.73
C GLY A 40 -13.83 -16.98 29.50
N ILE A 41 -13.16 -17.91 30.16
CA ILE A 41 -11.83 -17.69 30.70
C ILE A 41 -10.96 -17.25 29.52
N VAL A 42 -10.64 -15.96 29.45
CA VAL A 42 -9.62 -15.45 28.53
C VAL A 42 -8.31 -15.99 29.10
N HIS A 43 -7.81 -17.08 28.53
CA HIS A 43 -6.45 -17.51 28.78
C HIS A 43 -5.52 -16.46 28.20
N LEU A 44 -4.97 -15.62 29.09
CA LEU A 44 -3.86 -14.76 28.72
C LEU A 44 -2.71 -15.67 28.28
N PRO A 45 -2.02 -15.36 27.18
CA PRO A 45 -0.80 -16.05 26.85
C PRO A 45 0.18 -15.84 28.01
N GLU A 46 0.88 -16.90 28.40
CA GLU A 46 1.99 -16.78 29.33
C GLU A 46 3.05 -15.85 28.70
N PRO A 47 3.70 -14.96 29.48
CA PRO A 47 4.76 -14.10 28.94
C PRO A 47 5.87 -14.90 28.25
N ASN A 48 6.10 -16.12 28.74
CA ASN A 48 7.09 -17.03 28.19
C ASN A 48 6.60 -17.67 26.88
N GLY A 49 7.35 -17.48 25.81
CA GLY A 49 7.05 -18.08 24.51
C GLY A 49 5.98 -17.36 23.69
N LEU A 50 5.67 -16.09 24.01
CA LEU A 50 4.79 -15.21 23.22
C LEU A 50 5.11 -15.31 21.73
N LYS A 51 4.11 -15.65 20.92
CA LYS A 51 4.23 -15.75 19.47
C LYS A 51 3.87 -14.42 18.84
N ILE A 52 4.86 -13.74 18.26
CA ILE A 52 4.71 -12.39 17.74
C ILE A 52 5.00 -12.36 16.24
N LEU A 53 4.04 -11.86 15.47
CA LEU A 53 4.27 -11.51 14.07
C LEU A 53 4.79 -10.08 13.98
N VAL A 54 5.98 -9.92 13.41
CA VAL A 54 6.58 -8.62 13.11
C VAL A 54 6.43 -8.34 11.62
N ALA A 55 5.47 -7.49 11.27
CA ALA A 55 5.09 -7.20 9.89
C ALA A 55 5.21 -5.70 9.53
N PRO A 56 6.43 -5.14 9.44
CA PRO A 56 6.63 -3.73 9.14
C PRO A 56 6.65 -3.45 7.64
N ALA A 57 6.08 -2.32 7.23
CA ALA A 57 6.38 -1.69 5.95
C ALA A 57 7.64 -0.82 6.05
N ALA A 58 8.09 -0.25 4.93
CA ALA A 58 9.26 0.62 4.89
C ALA A 58 9.04 1.92 5.66
N TYR A 59 10.09 2.38 6.34
CA TYR A 59 10.23 3.79 6.74
C TYR A 59 10.83 4.53 5.54
N LYS A 60 9.95 4.98 4.64
CA LYS A 60 10.29 5.48 3.29
C LYS A 60 11.50 6.40 3.30
N GLY A 61 12.51 6.07 2.49
CA GLY A 61 13.76 6.83 2.39
C GLY A 61 14.69 6.73 3.61
N CYS A 62 14.45 5.80 4.55
CA CYS A 62 15.25 5.62 5.75
C CYS A 62 15.55 4.13 6.07
N LEU A 63 14.53 3.34 6.43
CA LEU A 63 14.69 1.92 6.78
C LEU A 63 13.87 1.03 5.84
N GLN A 64 14.54 0.01 5.30
CA GLN A 64 13.90 -1.06 4.54
C GLN A 64 13.03 -1.95 5.43
N PRO A 65 11.99 -2.62 4.90
CA PRO A 65 11.11 -3.48 5.68
C PRO A 65 11.83 -4.59 6.47
N ASP A 66 12.87 -5.20 5.90
CA ASP A 66 13.70 -6.23 6.53
C ASP A 66 14.49 -5.67 7.72
N THR A 67 15.15 -4.53 7.51
CA THR A 67 15.88 -3.82 8.58
C THR A 67 14.94 -3.38 9.70
N ALA A 68 13.75 -2.88 9.35
CA ALA A 68 12.74 -2.52 10.35
C ALA A 68 12.28 -3.74 11.14
N ALA A 69 12.09 -4.89 10.49
CA ALA A 69 11.71 -6.13 11.16
C ALA A 69 12.79 -6.60 12.13
N ASP A 70 14.07 -6.47 11.75
CA ASP A 70 15.21 -6.80 12.62
C ASP A 70 15.26 -5.88 13.85
N CYS A 71 15.12 -4.56 13.67
CA CYS A 71 15.11 -3.61 14.79
C CYS A 71 13.94 -3.84 15.75
N ILE A 72 12.73 -4.06 15.23
CA ILE A 72 11.56 -4.36 16.06
C ILE A 72 11.78 -5.67 16.82
N SER A 73 12.32 -6.70 16.15
CA SER A 73 12.62 -8.00 16.77
C SER A 73 13.65 -7.86 17.89
N ALA A 74 14.71 -7.10 17.67
CA ALA A 74 15.72 -6.83 18.70
C ALA A 74 15.10 -6.14 19.93
N GLY A 75 14.25 -5.13 19.70
CA GLY A 75 13.55 -4.42 20.77
C GLY A 75 12.63 -5.35 21.57
N ILE A 76 11.87 -6.22 20.89
CA ILE A 76 11.04 -7.24 21.54
C ILE A 76 11.91 -8.17 22.40
N LEU A 77 12.95 -8.77 21.83
CA LEU A 77 13.80 -9.76 22.51
C LEU A 77 14.60 -9.16 23.68
N SER A 78 14.85 -7.85 23.68
CA SER A 78 15.45 -7.14 24.82
C SER A 78 14.55 -7.12 26.06
N VAL A 79 13.24 -7.33 25.89
CA VAL A 79 12.22 -7.29 26.94
C VAL A 79 11.64 -8.67 27.22
N VAL A 80 11.38 -9.46 26.18
CA VAL A 80 10.85 -10.84 26.24
C VAL A 80 11.82 -11.77 25.50
N PRO A 81 12.91 -12.24 26.15
CA PRO A 81 14.00 -12.96 25.47
C PRO A 81 13.61 -14.29 24.84
N ASP A 82 12.51 -14.90 25.28
CA ASP A 82 12.01 -16.19 24.81
C ASP A 82 10.80 -16.06 23.87
N ALA A 83 10.47 -14.84 23.43
CA ALA A 83 9.44 -14.60 22.43
C ALA A 83 9.77 -15.32 21.11
N ARG A 84 8.76 -15.93 20.50
CA ARG A 84 8.85 -16.57 19.19
C ARG A 84 8.42 -15.58 18.12
N ILE A 85 9.41 -15.03 17.41
CA ILE A 85 9.17 -13.98 16.43
C ILE A 85 9.15 -14.56 15.02
N ARG A 86 8.06 -14.31 14.29
CA ARG A 86 8.01 -14.50 12.85
C ARG A 86 8.09 -13.13 12.18
N LYS A 87 9.06 -12.94 11.28
CA LYS A 87 9.22 -11.70 10.51
C LYS A 87 8.50 -11.82 9.18
N LEU A 88 7.74 -10.79 8.83
CA LEU A 88 7.07 -10.63 7.54
C LEU A 88 7.28 -9.19 7.05
N PRO A 89 8.45 -8.87 6.47
CA PRO A 89 8.67 -7.56 5.86
C PRO A 89 7.60 -7.29 4.80
N LEU A 90 6.78 -6.25 5.01
CA LEU A 90 5.66 -5.92 4.15
C LEU A 90 6.14 -5.11 2.95
N ILE A 91 5.57 -5.46 1.82
CA ILE A 91 5.92 -4.90 0.54
C ILE A 91 4.63 -4.35 -0.08
N ASP A 92 4.63 -3.10 -0.53
CA ASP A 92 3.41 -2.43 -1.00
C ASP A 92 3.49 -1.97 -2.46
N GLY A 93 4.33 -2.61 -3.28
CA GLY A 93 4.59 -2.17 -4.66
C GLY A 93 5.52 -0.96 -4.76
N GLY A 94 5.98 -0.40 -3.64
CA GLY A 94 7.01 0.64 -3.58
C GLY A 94 8.41 0.08 -3.34
N GLU A 95 9.18 0.78 -2.52
CA GLU A 95 10.56 0.43 -2.18
C GLU A 95 10.69 -0.99 -1.60
N GLY A 96 11.59 -1.80 -2.15
CA GLY A 96 11.84 -3.18 -1.71
C GLY A 96 10.99 -4.24 -2.39
N PHE A 97 10.03 -3.85 -3.24
CA PHE A 97 9.12 -4.78 -3.91
C PHE A 97 9.78 -5.77 -4.84
N THR A 98 10.68 -5.28 -5.68
CA THR A 98 11.40 -6.14 -6.62
C THR A 98 12.30 -7.12 -5.87
N ARG A 99 13.05 -6.64 -4.85
CA ARG A 99 14.00 -7.46 -4.10
C ARG A 99 13.31 -8.56 -3.30
N GLY A 100 12.16 -8.26 -2.69
CA GLY A 100 11.40 -9.24 -1.93
C GLY A 100 10.87 -10.38 -2.80
N ILE A 101 10.26 -10.08 -3.94
CA ILE A 101 9.77 -11.12 -4.86
C ILE A 101 10.93 -11.92 -5.46
N VAL A 102 12.02 -11.25 -5.87
CA VAL A 102 13.20 -11.95 -6.38
C VAL A 102 13.79 -12.91 -5.35
N THR A 103 13.90 -12.47 -4.09
CA THR A 103 14.41 -13.33 -3.01
C THR A 103 13.48 -14.52 -2.77
N ALA A 104 12.16 -14.29 -2.70
CA ALA A 104 11.18 -15.34 -2.47
C ALA A 104 11.10 -16.38 -3.61
N THR A 105 11.41 -15.95 -4.84
CA THR A 105 11.35 -16.81 -6.04
C THR A 105 12.71 -17.39 -6.44
N GLY A 106 13.79 -17.04 -5.74
CA GLY A 106 15.16 -17.45 -6.11
C GLY A 106 15.63 -16.87 -7.44
N GLY A 107 15.19 -15.64 -7.76
CA GLY A 107 15.49 -14.94 -9.01
C GLY A 107 16.81 -14.16 -9.01
N SER A 108 16.95 -13.22 -9.94
CA SER A 108 18.13 -12.35 -10.08
C SER A 108 17.78 -10.87 -10.20
N ILE A 109 18.62 -10.00 -9.64
CA ILE A 109 18.54 -8.55 -9.82
C ILE A 109 19.47 -8.11 -10.94
N HIS A 110 18.96 -7.25 -11.83
CA HIS A 110 19.68 -6.67 -12.95
C HIS A 110 19.80 -5.16 -12.75
N GLN A 111 21.04 -4.68 -12.68
CA GLN A 111 21.36 -3.26 -12.51
C GLN A 111 21.41 -2.56 -13.87
N VAL A 112 20.85 -1.36 -13.97
CA VAL A 112 20.81 -0.58 -15.21
C VAL A 112 20.83 0.92 -14.92
N MET A 113 21.60 1.67 -15.69
CA MET A 113 21.60 3.13 -15.64
C MET A 113 20.44 3.68 -16.47
N VAL A 114 19.58 4.49 -15.86
CA VAL A 114 18.42 5.11 -16.52
C VAL A 114 18.33 6.60 -16.17
N SER A 115 17.49 7.34 -16.89
CA SER A 115 17.18 8.73 -16.52
C SER A 115 16.33 8.76 -15.26
N GLY A 116 16.80 9.45 -14.22
CA GLY A 116 16.07 9.67 -12.99
C GLY A 116 14.90 10.65 -13.14
N PRO A 117 14.18 10.94 -12.04
CA PRO A 117 13.01 11.81 -12.07
C PRO A 117 13.33 13.25 -12.48
N LEU A 118 14.56 13.72 -12.27
CA LEU A 118 15.04 15.04 -12.72
C LEU A 118 15.81 14.99 -14.05
N ASN A 119 15.71 13.89 -14.80
CA ASN A 119 16.49 13.57 -16.01
C ASN A 119 18.00 13.30 -15.81
N GLU A 120 18.52 13.47 -14.59
CA GLU A 120 19.89 13.06 -14.25
C GLU A 120 20.02 11.52 -14.22
N PRO A 121 21.15 10.93 -14.65
CA PRO A 121 21.34 9.48 -14.61
C PRO A 121 21.27 8.91 -13.18
N VAL A 122 20.53 7.82 -12.99
CA VAL A 122 20.44 7.07 -11.73
C VAL A 122 20.73 5.60 -11.96
N GLN A 123 21.37 4.98 -10.97
CA GLN A 123 21.54 3.52 -10.93
C GLN A 123 20.23 2.90 -10.44
N ALA A 124 19.48 2.33 -11.38
CA ALA A 124 18.23 1.63 -11.13
C ALA A 124 18.40 0.13 -11.29
N PHE A 125 17.31 -0.61 -11.11
CA PHE A 125 17.30 -2.07 -11.25
C PHE A 125 15.91 -2.61 -11.59
N PHE A 126 15.89 -3.83 -12.09
CA PHE A 126 14.72 -4.70 -12.15
C PHE A 126 15.10 -6.12 -11.72
N GLY A 127 14.10 -6.95 -11.47
CA GLY A 127 14.28 -8.33 -11.05
C GLY A 127 13.73 -9.31 -12.09
N MET A 128 14.41 -10.41 -12.34
CA MET A 128 13.85 -11.57 -13.03
C MET A 128 13.44 -12.58 -11.96
N ILE A 129 12.21 -13.07 -11.98
CA ILE A 129 11.78 -14.08 -11.02
C ILE A 129 12.50 -15.41 -11.26
N GLY A 130 12.77 -16.16 -10.19
CA GLY A 130 13.33 -17.49 -10.29
C GLY A 130 12.26 -18.59 -10.38
N HIS A 131 12.72 -19.83 -10.31
CA HIS A 131 11.89 -21.03 -10.54
C HIS A 131 11.63 -21.83 -9.25
N SER A 132 11.90 -21.28 -8.06
CA SER A 132 11.78 -22.06 -6.82
C SER A 132 10.31 -22.34 -6.46
N ASP A 133 9.90 -23.61 -6.64
CA ASP A 133 8.76 -24.36 -6.08
C ASP A 133 7.60 -23.58 -5.41
N LEU A 134 6.95 -22.70 -6.17
CA LEU A 134 5.59 -22.26 -5.88
C LEU A 134 4.63 -22.98 -6.84
N HIS A 135 4.26 -24.21 -6.47
CA HIS A 135 3.03 -24.93 -6.87
C HIS A 135 2.70 -25.07 -8.36
N THR A 136 3.67 -24.94 -9.28
CA THR A 136 3.47 -25.20 -10.71
C THR A 136 4.74 -25.71 -11.38
N ASN A 137 4.56 -26.54 -12.41
CA ASN A 137 5.62 -27.23 -13.14
C ASN A 137 6.57 -26.21 -13.84
N PRO A 138 7.90 -26.25 -13.62
CA PRO A 138 8.85 -25.23 -14.09
C PRO A 138 9.03 -25.13 -15.61
N ILE A 139 8.45 -26.05 -16.41
CA ILE A 139 8.67 -26.14 -17.86
C ILE A 139 7.80 -25.13 -18.66
N GLU A 140 6.80 -24.49 -18.03
CA GLU A 140 5.82 -23.63 -18.74
C GLU A 140 5.62 -22.22 -18.12
N ARG A 141 6.55 -21.70 -17.31
CA ARG A 141 6.41 -20.33 -16.79
C ARG A 141 6.92 -19.29 -17.78
N GLU A 142 6.07 -18.31 -18.08
CA GLU A 142 6.41 -17.09 -18.81
C GLU A 142 7.53 -16.33 -18.09
N ARG A 143 8.56 -15.89 -18.82
CA ARG A 143 9.70 -15.16 -18.22
C ARG A 143 9.21 -13.83 -17.67
N THR A 144 9.13 -13.73 -16.35
CA THR A 144 8.54 -12.56 -15.69
C THR A 144 9.61 -11.67 -15.07
N ALA A 145 9.54 -10.38 -15.38
CA ALA A 145 10.30 -9.34 -14.71
C ALA A 145 9.42 -8.58 -13.70
N ILE A 146 10.03 -8.19 -12.59
CA ILE A 146 9.46 -7.29 -11.59
C ILE A 146 10.22 -5.97 -11.66
N ILE A 147 9.50 -4.88 -11.79
CA ILE A 147 10.05 -3.52 -11.78
C ILE A 147 9.42 -2.77 -10.62
N GLU A 148 10.21 -2.08 -9.83
CA GLU A 148 9.69 -1.03 -8.95
C GLU A 148 9.88 0.32 -9.64
N MET A 149 8.79 1.05 -9.87
CA MET A 149 8.90 2.32 -10.59
C MET A 149 9.74 3.35 -9.81
N SER A 150 9.77 3.21 -8.48
CA SER A 150 10.56 4.03 -7.57
C SER A 150 12.08 3.90 -7.81
N ALA A 151 12.59 2.79 -8.34
CA ALA A 151 14.00 2.65 -8.67
C ALA A 151 14.47 3.63 -9.76
N ALA A 152 13.56 4.11 -10.61
CA ALA A 152 13.85 5.11 -11.65
C ALA A 152 13.20 6.48 -11.41
N ALA A 153 12.06 6.52 -10.72
CA ALA A 153 11.25 7.72 -10.55
C ALA A 153 10.72 7.89 -9.13
N GLY A 154 11.45 7.38 -8.14
CA GLY A 154 11.08 7.40 -6.72
C GLY A 154 11.35 8.73 -6.02
N LEU A 155 10.56 9.02 -4.98
CA LEU A 155 10.66 10.23 -4.16
C LEU A 155 12.01 10.32 -3.42
N SER A 156 12.62 9.18 -3.09
CA SER A 156 13.95 9.09 -2.45
C SER A 156 15.09 9.52 -3.39
N LEU A 157 14.88 9.52 -4.70
CA LEU A 157 15.86 9.97 -5.69
C LEU A 157 15.87 11.50 -5.88
N VAL A 158 14.92 12.22 -5.26
CA VAL A 158 14.80 13.68 -5.40
C VAL A 158 15.12 14.35 -4.06
N PRO A 159 16.22 15.14 -3.99
CA PRO A 159 16.53 15.98 -2.84
C PRO A 159 15.33 16.84 -2.44
N ALA A 160 15.09 17.01 -1.15
CA ALA A 160 13.86 17.63 -0.65
C ALA A 160 13.62 19.05 -1.19
N ASP A 161 14.69 19.82 -1.39
CA ASP A 161 14.72 21.16 -1.96
C ASP A 161 14.50 21.21 -3.48
N LEU A 162 14.63 20.07 -4.17
CA LEU A 162 14.41 19.94 -5.62
C LEU A 162 13.11 19.23 -5.97
N ARG A 163 12.30 18.88 -4.97
CA ARG A 163 11.00 18.22 -5.15
C ARG A 163 10.01 19.14 -5.86
N ASN A 164 9.73 18.82 -7.11
CA ASN A 164 8.75 19.55 -7.91
C ASN A 164 8.06 18.60 -8.91
N PRO A 165 6.82 18.15 -8.63
CA PRO A 165 6.13 17.19 -9.48
C PRO A 165 5.66 17.75 -10.83
N CYS A 166 5.74 19.07 -11.04
CA CYS A 166 5.51 19.69 -12.34
C CYS A 166 6.59 19.33 -13.36
N VAL A 167 7.82 19.03 -12.91
CA VAL A 167 8.97 18.78 -13.78
C VAL A 167 9.50 17.35 -13.70
N THR A 168 9.17 16.59 -12.65
CA THR A 168 9.67 15.23 -12.51
C THR A 168 9.01 14.25 -13.48
N THR A 169 9.79 13.31 -14.01
CA THR A 169 9.36 12.42 -15.11
C THR A 169 9.50 10.93 -14.82
N THR A 170 8.63 10.13 -15.45
CA THR A 170 8.68 8.66 -15.46
C THR A 170 9.50 8.08 -16.63
N TYR A 171 10.26 8.89 -17.37
CA TYR A 171 11.01 8.44 -18.54
C TYR A 171 11.96 7.26 -18.26
N GLY A 172 12.64 7.27 -17.11
CA GLY A 172 13.47 6.15 -16.67
C GLY A 172 12.72 4.84 -16.43
N VAL A 173 11.43 4.91 -16.05
CA VAL A 173 10.59 3.71 -15.88
C VAL A 173 10.39 3.03 -17.23
N GLY A 174 10.14 3.79 -18.30
CA GLY A 174 10.06 3.21 -19.65
C GLY A 174 11.39 2.61 -20.10
N LYS A 175 12.53 3.19 -19.70
CA LYS A 175 13.86 2.59 -19.93
C LYS A 175 14.06 1.28 -19.14
N LEU A 176 13.54 1.17 -17.92
CA LEU A 176 13.53 -0.10 -17.17
C LEU A 176 12.70 -1.16 -17.88
N VAL A 177 11.53 -0.80 -18.39
CA VAL A 177 10.66 -1.72 -19.14
C VAL A 177 11.39 -2.24 -20.40
N LEU A 178 12.06 -1.35 -21.16
CA LEU A 178 12.88 -1.74 -22.30
C LEU A 178 14.01 -2.72 -21.90
N ALA A 179 14.76 -2.40 -20.84
CA ALA A 179 15.85 -3.25 -20.36
C ALA A 179 15.38 -4.64 -19.89
N ALA A 180 14.22 -4.71 -19.25
CA ALA A 180 13.59 -5.99 -18.87
C ALA A 180 13.20 -6.81 -20.10
N MET A 181 12.60 -6.20 -21.12
CA MET A 181 12.26 -6.87 -22.38
C MET A 181 13.51 -7.33 -23.14
N GLU A 182 14.58 -6.53 -23.16
CA GLU A 182 15.89 -6.91 -23.72
C GLU A 182 16.51 -8.10 -23.00
N SER A 183 16.21 -8.25 -21.71
CA SER A 183 16.60 -9.41 -20.90
C SER A 183 15.69 -10.63 -21.09
N GLY A 184 14.75 -10.56 -22.05
CA GLY A 184 13.87 -11.66 -22.44
C GLY A 184 12.62 -11.80 -21.58
N ALA A 185 12.22 -10.75 -20.84
CA ALA A 185 10.94 -10.74 -20.15
C ALA A 185 9.79 -10.79 -21.16
N GLN A 186 8.86 -11.72 -20.94
CA GLN A 186 7.59 -11.88 -21.66
C GLN A 186 6.42 -11.33 -20.84
N ARG A 187 6.58 -11.25 -19.52
CA ARG A 187 5.65 -10.56 -18.62
C ARG A 187 6.42 -9.59 -17.73
N ILE A 188 5.88 -8.41 -17.52
CA ILE A 188 6.48 -7.38 -16.67
C ILE A 188 5.44 -6.90 -15.69
N ILE A 189 5.74 -7.01 -14.39
CA ILE A 189 4.89 -6.50 -13.32
C ILE A 189 5.56 -5.29 -12.71
N ILE A 190 4.90 -4.14 -12.80
CA ILE A 190 5.40 -2.86 -12.29
C ILE A 190 4.75 -2.57 -10.93
N GLY A 191 5.57 -2.57 -9.88
CA GLY A 191 5.23 -2.03 -8.58
C GLY A 191 5.03 -0.51 -8.67
N CYS A 192 3.80 -0.07 -8.41
CA CYS A 192 3.45 1.34 -8.38
C CYS A 192 3.38 1.85 -6.94
N GLY A 193 4.48 2.40 -6.44
CA GLY A 193 4.57 3.05 -5.13
C GLY A 193 5.68 4.11 -5.11
N ASP A 194 5.68 4.95 -4.08
CA ASP A 194 6.79 5.88 -3.75
C ASP A 194 7.28 6.79 -4.88
N SER A 195 6.43 7.14 -5.83
CA SER A 195 6.78 8.00 -6.97
C SER A 195 7.10 9.45 -6.56
N ALA A 196 8.10 10.06 -7.19
CA ALA A 196 8.34 11.51 -7.17
C ALA A 196 7.47 12.29 -8.18
N THR A 197 6.73 11.59 -9.02
CA THR A 197 6.19 12.12 -10.28
C THR A 197 4.69 12.39 -10.24
N CYS A 198 4.25 13.31 -11.09
CA CYS A 198 2.85 13.58 -11.39
C CYS A 198 2.66 13.80 -12.90
N ASP A 199 3.45 13.09 -13.72
CA ASP A 199 3.49 13.27 -15.18
C ASP A 199 2.52 12.40 -15.95
N GLY A 200 1.57 11.73 -15.27
CA GLY A 200 0.59 10.89 -15.92
C GLY A 200 1.19 9.63 -16.57
N GLY A 201 2.45 9.28 -16.29
CA GLY A 201 3.16 8.24 -17.03
C GLY A 201 3.63 8.68 -18.43
N ALA A 202 3.57 9.97 -18.74
CA ALA A 202 3.95 10.50 -20.05
C ALA A 202 5.40 10.21 -20.41
N GLY A 203 6.33 10.38 -19.48
CA GLY A 203 7.74 10.05 -19.71
C GLY A 203 7.90 8.57 -20.08
N MET A 204 7.25 7.67 -19.34
CA MET A 204 7.27 6.23 -19.62
C MET A 204 6.71 5.92 -21.02
N LEU A 205 5.56 6.49 -21.38
CA LEU A 205 4.96 6.32 -22.72
C LEU A 205 5.91 6.80 -23.83
N GLN A 206 6.52 7.98 -23.67
CA GLN A 206 7.48 8.54 -24.63
C GLN A 206 8.73 7.66 -24.77
N ALA A 207 9.24 7.11 -23.66
CA ALA A 207 10.38 6.19 -23.68
C ALA A 207 10.07 4.89 -24.43
N LEU A 208 8.80 4.44 -24.41
CA LEU A 208 8.30 3.25 -25.10
C LEU A 208 7.84 3.52 -26.54
N GLY A 209 7.97 4.76 -27.04
CA GLY A 209 7.72 5.12 -28.44
C GLY A 209 6.38 5.80 -28.72
N ALA A 210 5.52 5.99 -27.71
CA ALA A 210 4.30 6.75 -27.89
C ALA A 210 4.58 8.26 -28.11
N VAL A 211 3.74 8.91 -28.90
CA VAL A 211 3.84 10.34 -29.20
C VAL A 211 2.66 11.05 -28.53
N LEU A 212 2.96 11.99 -27.64
CA LEU A 212 1.96 12.81 -26.98
C LEU A 212 1.80 14.11 -27.77
N LEU A 213 0.57 14.44 -28.17
CA LEU A 213 0.27 15.54 -29.09
C LEU A 213 -0.60 16.60 -28.42
N ASP A 214 -0.32 17.86 -28.73
CA ASP A 214 -1.19 18.98 -28.38
C ASP A 214 -2.38 19.12 -29.36
N GLU A 215 -3.25 20.10 -29.08
CA GLU A 215 -4.44 20.38 -29.91
C GLU A 215 -4.11 20.72 -31.38
N ASN A 216 -2.89 21.18 -31.64
CA ASN A 216 -2.40 21.54 -32.97
C ASN A 216 -1.68 20.36 -33.65
N GLY A 217 -1.68 19.18 -33.04
CA GLY A 217 -0.98 18.00 -33.54
C GLY A 217 0.54 18.08 -33.39
N ARG A 218 1.07 18.96 -32.54
CA ARG A 218 2.52 19.06 -32.28
C ARG A 218 2.90 18.18 -31.10
N SER A 219 4.05 17.52 -31.20
CA SER A 219 4.56 16.68 -30.12
C SER A 219 4.86 17.52 -28.88
N LEU A 220 4.39 17.04 -27.73
CA LEU A 220 4.80 17.57 -26.44
C LEU A 220 6.30 17.30 -26.21
N PRO A 221 7.00 18.17 -25.47
CA PRO A 221 8.38 17.94 -25.08
C PRO A 221 8.58 16.60 -24.37
N ILE A 222 9.71 15.95 -24.62
CA ILE A 222 10.07 14.67 -24.00
C ILE A 222 10.47 14.92 -22.54
N ALA A 223 9.92 14.10 -21.64
CA ALA A 223 10.36 14.02 -20.24
C ALA A 223 10.33 15.37 -19.48
N LYS A 224 9.26 16.16 -19.69
CA LYS A 224 9.05 17.49 -19.08
C LYS A 224 8.00 17.55 -17.98
N GLY A 225 7.72 16.41 -17.34
CA GLY A 225 6.90 16.32 -16.13
C GLY A 225 5.43 16.67 -16.29
N GLY A 226 4.73 16.78 -15.16
CA GLY A 226 3.27 16.94 -15.10
C GLY A 226 2.73 18.22 -15.73
N GLU A 227 3.48 19.32 -15.70
CA GLU A 227 3.04 20.58 -16.31
C GLU A 227 2.88 20.45 -17.83
N SER A 228 3.74 19.65 -18.48
CA SER A 228 3.65 19.44 -19.93
C SER A 228 2.32 18.83 -20.37
N ILE A 229 1.66 18.08 -19.49
CA ILE A 229 0.41 17.34 -19.75
C ILE A 229 -0.81 18.25 -19.84
N LEU A 230 -0.74 19.49 -19.33
CA LEU A 230 -1.82 20.47 -19.52
C LEU A 230 -2.21 20.69 -20.98
N ARG A 231 -1.24 20.56 -21.88
CA ARG A 231 -1.44 20.75 -23.32
C ARG A 231 -1.78 19.46 -24.06
N LEU A 232 -1.86 18.33 -23.35
CA LEU A 232 -2.12 17.03 -23.96
C LEU A 232 -3.54 17.01 -24.52
N HIS A 233 -3.65 16.69 -25.81
CA HIS A 233 -4.92 16.51 -26.50
C HIS A 233 -5.11 15.07 -26.99
N ARG A 234 -4.02 14.40 -27.41
CA ARG A 234 -4.07 13.04 -27.93
C ARG A 234 -2.81 12.26 -27.59
N VAL A 235 -2.97 10.99 -27.28
CA VAL A 235 -1.86 10.01 -27.18
C VAL A 235 -1.89 9.14 -28.43
N ASP A 236 -0.81 9.19 -29.22
CA ASP A 236 -0.59 8.32 -30.37
C ASP A 236 0.33 7.17 -29.99
N ILE A 237 -0.20 5.95 -30.06
CA ILE A 237 0.51 4.71 -29.71
C ILE A 237 0.95 3.91 -30.95
N ALA A 238 0.84 4.48 -32.16
CA ALA A 238 1.21 3.77 -33.39
C ALA A 238 2.68 3.32 -33.43
N ASN A 239 3.56 4.05 -32.74
CA ASN A 239 5.00 3.77 -32.66
C ASN A 239 5.42 3.13 -31.32
N LEU A 240 4.46 2.61 -30.54
CA LEU A 240 4.77 1.87 -29.32
C LEU A 240 5.67 0.66 -29.65
N ASP A 241 6.56 0.28 -28.74
CA ASP A 241 7.44 -0.89 -28.91
C ASP A 241 6.64 -2.10 -29.39
N ALA A 242 7.10 -2.70 -30.50
CA ALA A 242 6.38 -3.74 -31.21
C ALA A 242 6.04 -4.94 -30.32
N ARG A 243 6.87 -5.24 -29.31
CA ARG A 243 6.65 -6.35 -28.37
C ARG A 243 5.42 -6.15 -27.50
N ILE A 244 5.17 -4.90 -27.10
CA ILE A 244 3.98 -4.52 -26.33
C ILE A 244 2.78 -4.44 -27.28
N ALA A 245 2.94 -3.76 -28.42
CA ALA A 245 1.86 -3.54 -29.38
C ALA A 245 1.27 -4.83 -29.95
N ASN A 246 2.09 -5.88 -30.14
CA ASN A 246 1.64 -7.19 -30.62
C ASN A 246 1.27 -8.18 -29.50
N GLY A 247 1.40 -7.79 -28.23
CA GLY A 247 1.07 -8.62 -27.07
C GLY A 247 2.07 -9.73 -26.74
N SER A 248 3.25 -9.77 -27.38
CA SER A 248 4.32 -10.73 -27.04
C SER A 248 4.97 -10.44 -25.68
N VAL A 249 4.82 -9.20 -25.18
CA VAL A 249 5.14 -8.83 -23.81
C VAL A 249 3.89 -8.28 -23.11
N GLN A 250 3.51 -8.93 -22.02
CA GLN A 250 2.40 -8.51 -21.17
C GLN A 250 2.87 -7.55 -20.08
N ILE A 251 2.18 -6.42 -19.92
CA ILE A 251 2.49 -5.43 -18.87
C ILE A 251 1.37 -5.42 -17.84
N GLU A 252 1.73 -5.59 -16.57
CA GLU A 252 0.85 -5.49 -15.41
C GLU A 252 1.38 -4.44 -14.43
N ALA A 253 0.49 -3.88 -13.61
CA ALA A 253 0.84 -2.91 -12.59
C ALA A 253 0.20 -3.25 -11.25
N ALA A 254 1.01 -3.38 -10.20
CA ALA A 254 0.56 -3.56 -8.83
C ALA A 254 0.18 -2.20 -8.22
N VAL A 255 -1.11 -1.91 -8.16
CA VAL A 255 -1.65 -0.59 -7.80
C VAL A 255 -2.49 -0.61 -6.52
N ASN A 256 -2.62 0.56 -5.89
CA ASN A 256 -3.65 0.78 -4.89
C ASN A 256 -4.96 1.15 -5.59
N TRP A 257 -5.99 0.32 -5.47
CA TRP A 257 -7.30 0.53 -6.10
C TRP A 257 -8.03 1.80 -5.67
N LYS A 258 -7.70 2.35 -4.51
CA LYS A 258 -8.31 3.60 -4.04
C LYS A 258 -7.74 4.83 -4.77
N ASN A 259 -6.65 4.69 -5.50
CA ASN A 259 -6.03 5.80 -6.24
C ASN A 259 -6.73 5.99 -7.58
N VAL A 260 -7.45 7.10 -7.71
CA VAL A 260 -8.11 7.49 -8.96
C VAL A 260 -7.38 8.67 -9.59
N LEU A 261 -7.47 8.81 -10.91
CA LEU A 261 -6.75 9.84 -11.66
C LEU A 261 -7.24 11.25 -11.33
N THR A 262 -8.56 11.48 -11.33
CA THR A 262 -9.15 12.84 -11.31
C THR A 262 -10.10 13.12 -10.14
N GLY A 263 -10.46 14.40 -9.99
CA GLY A 263 -11.45 14.89 -9.01
C GLY A 263 -10.90 15.13 -7.61
N PRO A 264 -11.78 15.32 -6.59
CA PRO A 264 -11.35 15.71 -5.24
C PRO A 264 -10.48 14.66 -4.53
N LYS A 265 -10.68 13.38 -4.86
CA LYS A 265 -9.86 12.24 -4.40
C LYS A 265 -8.82 11.82 -5.43
N GLY A 266 -8.61 12.63 -6.46
CA GLY A 266 -7.66 12.39 -7.54
C GLY A 266 -6.22 12.44 -7.06
N GLN A 267 -5.34 11.72 -7.73
CA GLN A 267 -3.98 11.50 -7.25
C GLN A 267 -3.18 12.80 -7.05
N ALA A 268 -3.40 13.82 -7.89
CA ALA A 268 -2.72 15.11 -7.76
C ALA A 268 -3.03 15.80 -6.43
N ARG A 269 -4.31 15.83 -6.03
CA ARG A 269 -4.77 16.48 -4.79
C ARG A 269 -4.37 15.70 -3.53
N ILE A 270 -4.26 14.38 -3.63
CA ILE A 270 -3.95 13.52 -2.46
C ILE A 270 -2.44 13.37 -2.23
N TYR A 271 -1.63 13.36 -3.30
CA TYR A 271 -0.24 12.92 -3.21
C TYR A 271 0.80 13.94 -3.68
N SER A 272 0.44 15.07 -4.28
CA SER A 272 1.45 16.02 -4.80
C SER A 272 2.09 16.88 -3.71
N GLU A 273 1.42 17.17 -2.60
CA GLU A 273 1.99 17.95 -1.49
C GLU A 273 3.26 17.29 -0.93
N GLN A 274 3.20 15.99 -0.60
CA GLN A 274 4.37 15.22 -0.15
C GLN A 274 5.48 15.11 -1.22
N LYS A 275 5.15 15.37 -2.50
CA LYS A 275 6.09 15.42 -3.63
C LYS A 275 6.65 16.83 -3.87
N GLY A 276 6.32 17.80 -3.01
CA GLY A 276 6.84 19.18 -3.05
C GLY A 276 5.95 20.20 -3.78
N ALA A 277 4.71 19.84 -4.15
CA ALA A 277 3.81 20.79 -4.83
C ALA A 277 3.25 21.86 -3.88
N THR A 278 3.23 23.11 -4.34
CA THR A 278 2.43 24.17 -3.72
C THR A 278 0.92 23.99 -4.04
N PRO A 279 0.01 24.64 -3.29
CA PRO A 279 -1.42 24.60 -3.60
C PRO A 279 -1.78 24.95 -5.06
N ASP A 280 -1.13 25.97 -5.64
CA ASP A 280 -1.35 26.34 -7.05
C ASP A 280 -0.86 25.27 -8.02
N GLN A 281 0.30 24.65 -7.72
CA GLN A 281 0.81 23.52 -8.51
C GLN A 281 -0.10 22.29 -8.41
N ILE A 282 -0.76 22.07 -7.26
CA ILE A 282 -1.71 20.96 -7.10
C ILE A 282 -2.90 21.12 -8.04
N GLU A 283 -3.48 22.32 -8.16
CA GLU A 283 -4.61 22.55 -9.07
C GLU A 283 -4.19 22.51 -10.54
N LEU A 284 -2.98 22.99 -10.85
CA LEU A 284 -2.38 22.83 -12.17
C LEU A 284 -2.24 21.35 -12.54
N LEU A 285 -1.63 20.55 -11.66
CA LEU A 285 -1.45 19.11 -11.86
C LEU A 285 -2.78 18.36 -11.91
N SER A 286 -3.79 18.78 -11.13
CA SER A 286 -5.14 18.23 -11.24
C SER A 286 -5.72 18.44 -12.63
N SER A 287 -5.62 19.66 -13.17
CA SER A 287 -6.07 19.98 -14.52
C SER A 287 -5.32 19.17 -15.59
N ALA A 288 -4.03 18.92 -15.35
CA ALA A 288 -3.21 18.09 -16.22
C ALA A 288 -3.68 16.62 -16.21
N MET A 289 -4.12 16.09 -15.07
CA MET A 289 -4.72 14.75 -14.98
C MET A 289 -6.09 14.70 -15.67
N ASP A 290 -6.87 15.78 -15.63
CA ASP A 290 -8.12 15.88 -16.39
C ASP A 290 -7.85 15.86 -17.91
N ALA A 291 -6.81 16.55 -18.38
CA ALA A 291 -6.37 16.49 -19.78
C ALA A 291 -5.92 15.08 -20.20
N LEU A 292 -5.22 14.35 -19.32
CA LEU A 292 -4.88 12.94 -19.56
C LEU A 292 -6.12 12.06 -19.66
N ALA A 293 -7.09 12.22 -18.75
CA ALA A 293 -8.34 11.45 -18.79
C ALA A 293 -9.09 11.70 -20.11
N PHE A 294 -9.12 12.96 -20.57
CA PHE A 294 -9.69 13.33 -21.86
C PHE A 294 -8.97 12.66 -23.03
N ALA A 295 -7.65 12.77 -23.09
CA ALA A 295 -6.85 12.20 -24.18
C ALA A 295 -6.90 10.66 -24.22
N ALA A 296 -7.14 10.02 -23.07
CA ALA A 296 -7.23 8.58 -22.93
C ALA A 296 -8.62 8.00 -23.29
N ALA A 297 -9.68 8.80 -23.16
CA ALA A 297 -11.07 8.36 -23.27
C ALA A 297 -11.37 7.62 -24.58
N GLY A 298 -10.95 8.18 -25.71
CA GLY A 298 -11.16 7.57 -27.04
C GLY A 298 -10.46 6.21 -27.19
N SER A 299 -9.20 6.11 -26.78
CA SER A 299 -8.40 4.89 -26.88
C SER A 299 -8.88 3.78 -25.92
N LEU A 300 -9.48 4.17 -24.79
CA LEU A 300 -10.05 3.24 -23.80
C LEU A 300 -11.55 2.98 -24.03
N HIS A 301 -12.13 3.47 -25.13
CA HIS A 301 -13.55 3.32 -25.46
C HIS A 301 -14.50 3.72 -24.31
N SER A 302 -14.19 4.84 -23.66
CA SER A 302 -14.84 5.30 -22.44
C SER A 302 -15.01 6.82 -22.45
N THR A 303 -15.65 7.40 -21.43
CA THR A 303 -15.68 8.85 -21.22
C THR A 303 -14.54 9.31 -20.30
N PRO A 304 -14.12 10.59 -20.36
CA PRO A 304 -13.08 11.12 -19.47
C PRO A 304 -13.42 10.96 -17.98
N GLU A 305 -14.69 11.11 -17.62
CA GLU A 305 -15.16 10.96 -16.23
C GLU A 305 -14.93 9.52 -15.73
N ILE A 306 -15.29 8.53 -16.55
CA ILE A 306 -15.10 7.11 -16.21
C ILE A 306 -13.61 6.80 -16.13
N VAL A 307 -12.79 7.21 -17.12
CA VAL A 307 -11.33 6.99 -17.10
C VAL A 307 -10.71 7.59 -15.84
N GLY A 308 -11.15 8.80 -15.47
CA GLY A 308 -10.73 9.52 -14.28
C GLY A 308 -10.99 8.77 -12.97
N LYS A 309 -11.95 7.83 -12.96
CA LYS A 309 -12.42 7.07 -11.78
C LYS A 309 -12.11 5.58 -11.83
N ILE A 310 -11.54 5.06 -12.91
CA ILE A 310 -11.08 3.66 -12.97
C ILE A 310 -10.23 3.38 -11.73
N PRO A 311 -10.54 2.32 -10.94
CA PRO A 311 -9.74 1.97 -9.78
C PRO A 311 -8.25 1.85 -10.17
N GLY A 312 -7.36 2.45 -9.39
CA GLY A 312 -5.92 2.38 -9.62
C GLY A 312 -5.38 3.26 -10.77
N SER A 313 -6.24 3.96 -11.53
CA SER A 313 -5.81 4.83 -12.63
C SER A 313 -4.89 5.96 -12.18
N GLY A 314 -5.05 6.42 -10.94
CA GLY A 314 -4.21 7.46 -10.33
C GLY A 314 -2.88 6.96 -9.77
N ALA A 315 -2.56 5.67 -9.88
CA ALA A 315 -1.34 5.12 -9.29
C ALA A 315 -0.08 5.82 -9.82
N SER A 316 0.87 6.10 -8.92
CA SER A 316 2.18 6.69 -9.21
C SER A 316 2.16 7.89 -10.15
N GLY A 317 1.35 8.91 -9.85
CA GLY A 317 1.35 10.12 -10.67
C GLY A 317 0.38 10.11 -11.85
N GLY A 318 -0.54 9.14 -11.92
CA GLY A 318 -1.40 8.90 -13.08
C GLY A 318 -0.83 7.88 -14.07
N MET A 319 0.29 7.24 -13.74
CA MET A 319 0.92 6.19 -14.54
C MET A 319 0.00 4.97 -14.73
N GLY A 320 -0.94 4.72 -13.81
CA GLY A 320 -1.97 3.70 -13.98
C GLY A 320 -2.78 3.88 -15.27
N THR A 321 -3.18 5.11 -15.59
CA THR A 321 -3.87 5.43 -16.87
C THR A 321 -2.96 5.24 -18.08
N ALA A 322 -1.69 5.63 -17.99
CA ALA A 322 -0.73 5.37 -19.07
C ALA A 322 -0.56 3.87 -19.36
N LEU A 323 -0.53 3.04 -18.31
CA LEU A 323 -0.45 1.58 -18.46
C LEU A 323 -1.68 1.02 -19.16
N LEU A 324 -2.88 1.50 -18.83
CA LEU A 324 -4.11 1.13 -19.54
C LEU A 324 -4.05 1.54 -21.02
N LEU A 325 -3.55 2.74 -21.33
CA LEU A 325 -3.45 3.25 -22.71
C LEU A 325 -2.57 2.40 -23.61
N MET A 326 -1.54 1.77 -23.06
CA MET A 326 -0.65 0.87 -23.79
C MET A 326 -1.11 -0.60 -23.77
N GLY A 327 -2.33 -0.88 -23.32
CA GLY A 327 -2.90 -2.23 -23.26
C GLY A 327 -2.48 -3.05 -22.04
N GLY A 328 -1.83 -2.43 -21.05
CA GLY A 328 -1.46 -3.06 -19.79
C GLY A 328 -2.67 -3.25 -18.86
N ARG A 329 -2.48 -4.08 -17.83
CA ARG A 329 -3.51 -4.39 -16.83
C ARG A 329 -3.14 -3.86 -15.45
N LEU A 330 -4.13 -3.35 -14.74
CA LEU A 330 -3.97 -2.99 -13.34
C LEU A 330 -4.36 -4.17 -12.46
N ARG A 331 -3.65 -4.38 -11.36
CA ARG A 331 -3.92 -5.43 -10.36
C ARG A 331 -3.79 -4.87 -8.96
N ALA A 332 -4.54 -5.45 -8.02
CA ALA A 332 -4.35 -5.11 -6.62
C ALA A 332 -2.94 -5.52 -6.18
N ARG A 333 -2.29 -4.71 -5.34
CA ARG A 333 -1.00 -5.07 -4.75
C ARG A 333 -1.04 -6.41 -4.00
N CYS A 334 -2.14 -6.70 -3.29
CA CYS A 334 -2.31 -7.98 -2.60
C CYS A 334 -2.32 -9.15 -3.57
N ASP A 335 -3.11 -9.08 -4.65
CA ASP A 335 -3.21 -10.17 -5.62
C ASP A 335 -1.86 -10.50 -6.27
N VAL A 336 -1.05 -9.47 -6.51
CA VAL A 336 0.30 -9.65 -7.04
C VAL A 336 1.21 -10.30 -6.00
N MET A 337 1.11 -9.90 -4.74
CA MET A 337 1.90 -10.53 -3.68
C MET A 337 1.51 -11.98 -3.45
N ASP A 338 0.22 -12.30 -3.39
CA ASP A 338 -0.29 -13.66 -3.16
C ASP A 338 0.13 -14.63 -4.29
N GLU A 339 0.51 -14.11 -5.46
CA GLU A 339 1.06 -14.89 -6.56
C GLU A 339 2.52 -15.36 -6.30
N PHE A 340 3.31 -14.56 -5.58
CA PHE A 340 4.76 -14.81 -5.40
C PHE A 340 5.18 -15.08 -3.96
N LEU A 341 4.33 -14.76 -3.00
CA LEU A 341 4.56 -14.90 -1.57
C LEU A 341 3.47 -15.80 -0.99
N PRO A 342 3.75 -16.56 0.08
CA PRO A 342 2.71 -17.30 0.78
C PRO A 342 1.52 -16.39 1.12
N PRO A 343 0.26 -16.77 0.81
CA PRO A 343 -0.87 -15.88 0.99
C PRO A 343 -0.98 -15.41 2.44
N LEU A 344 -1.19 -14.12 2.64
CA LEU A 344 -1.28 -13.55 3.98
C LEU A 344 -2.36 -14.21 4.84
N ASP A 345 -3.44 -14.70 4.24
CA ASP A 345 -4.49 -15.41 4.96
C ASP A 345 -4.00 -16.76 5.51
N THR A 346 -3.21 -17.52 4.75
CA THR A 346 -2.64 -18.79 5.24
C THR A 346 -1.72 -18.60 6.45
N LEU A 347 -1.08 -17.43 6.57
CA LEU A 347 -0.27 -17.08 7.73
C LEU A 347 -1.11 -16.95 9.01
N PHE A 348 -2.34 -16.45 8.91
CA PHE A 348 -3.21 -16.25 10.05
C PHE A 348 -4.23 -17.39 10.26
N ASP A 349 -4.46 -18.22 9.25
CA ASP A 349 -5.41 -19.35 9.30
C ASP A 349 -4.81 -20.65 9.86
N ASP A 350 -3.50 -20.69 10.12
CA ASP A 350 -2.87 -21.81 10.83
C ASP A 350 -3.33 -21.83 12.30
N THR A 351 -4.42 -22.56 12.56
CA THR A 351 -5.00 -22.73 13.89
C THR A 351 -4.08 -23.48 14.86
N THR A 352 -3.03 -24.12 14.35
CA THR A 352 -2.03 -24.83 15.19
C THR A 352 -0.87 -23.92 15.61
N ASP A 353 -0.67 -22.78 14.92
CA ASP A 353 0.41 -21.82 15.18
C ASP A 353 -0.06 -20.35 15.10
N SER A 354 -1.15 -20.01 15.79
CA SER A 354 -1.66 -18.63 15.88
C SER A 354 -0.68 -17.69 16.61
N PHE A 355 -0.77 -16.38 16.32
CA PHE A 355 -0.01 -15.32 16.99
C PHE A 355 -0.80 -14.72 18.15
N ASP A 356 -0.07 -14.35 19.21
CA ASP A 356 -0.62 -13.64 20.36
C ASP A 356 -0.67 -12.12 20.12
N LEU A 357 0.23 -11.62 19.27
CA LEU A 357 0.37 -10.19 18.97
C LEU A 357 0.93 -10.00 17.56
N VAL A 358 0.44 -8.97 16.87
CA VAL A 358 1.08 -8.43 15.65
C VAL A 358 1.67 -7.06 15.95
N ILE A 359 2.94 -6.86 15.57
CA ILE A 359 3.56 -5.55 15.51
C ILE A 359 3.80 -5.19 14.05
N THR A 360 3.15 -4.13 13.58
CA THR A 360 3.38 -3.53 12.25
C THR A 360 4.06 -2.18 12.38
N ALA A 361 4.49 -1.61 11.26
CA ALA A 361 5.18 -0.33 11.24
C ALA A 361 5.09 0.36 9.87
N GLU A 362 5.25 1.67 9.86
CA GLU A 362 5.49 2.48 8.66
C GLU A 362 6.14 3.82 8.99
N GLY A 363 6.63 4.53 7.97
CA GLY A 363 7.22 5.86 8.14
C GLY A 363 6.28 6.93 8.72
N GLY A 364 4.99 6.90 8.35
CA GLY A 364 4.01 7.88 8.83
C GLY A 364 2.60 7.28 8.85
N LEU A 365 1.97 7.27 10.03
CA LEU A 365 0.63 6.75 10.25
C LEU A 365 -0.39 7.90 10.22
N ASP A 366 -1.31 7.87 9.26
CA ASP A 366 -2.27 8.96 9.01
C ASP A 366 -3.60 8.43 8.41
N TYR A 367 -4.47 9.35 7.99
CA TYR A 367 -5.76 9.05 7.34
C TYR A 367 -5.63 8.27 6.01
N GLN A 368 -4.44 8.22 5.41
CA GLN A 368 -4.19 7.50 4.15
C GLN A 368 -3.90 6.03 4.39
N THR A 369 -3.38 5.66 5.55
CA THR A 369 -3.02 4.27 5.88
C THR A 369 -4.18 3.28 5.71
N PRO A 370 -5.40 3.56 6.21
CA PRO A 370 -6.55 2.69 5.99
C PRO A 370 -6.92 2.54 4.50
N ARG A 371 -6.47 3.43 3.63
CA ARG A 371 -6.89 3.49 2.21
C ARG A 371 -6.01 2.64 1.30
N GLY A 372 -5.54 1.49 1.78
CA GLY A 372 -4.80 0.50 0.96
C GLY A 372 -3.29 0.47 1.18
N LYS A 373 -2.79 0.98 2.33
CA LYS A 373 -1.42 0.67 2.77
C LYS A 373 -1.39 -0.67 3.49
N MET A 374 -0.23 -1.33 3.42
CA MET A 374 -0.04 -2.68 3.95
C MET A 374 -0.21 -2.83 5.47
N PRO A 375 0.19 -1.88 6.33
CA PRO A 375 -0.07 -1.99 7.78
C PRO A 375 -1.55 -2.15 8.13
N ALA A 376 -2.45 -1.41 7.45
CA ALA A 376 -3.89 -1.56 7.64
C ALA A 376 -4.39 -2.93 7.16
N GLU A 377 -3.80 -3.47 6.10
CA GLU A 377 -4.24 -4.72 5.49
C GLU A 377 -3.84 -5.94 6.34
N VAL A 378 -2.66 -5.88 6.96
CA VAL A 378 -2.27 -6.81 8.03
C VAL A 378 -3.19 -6.66 9.25
N ALA A 379 -3.49 -5.42 9.65
CA ALA A 379 -4.32 -5.17 10.82
C ALA A 379 -5.74 -5.72 10.68
N ARG A 380 -6.36 -5.60 9.49
CA ARG A 380 -7.67 -6.18 9.20
C ARG A 380 -7.67 -7.70 9.33
N ARG A 381 -6.68 -8.38 8.72
CA ARG A 381 -6.59 -9.84 8.76
C ARG A 381 -6.36 -10.35 10.18
N ALA A 382 -5.42 -9.75 10.91
CA ALA A 382 -5.16 -10.09 12.31
C ALA A 382 -6.41 -9.85 13.18
N SER A 383 -7.05 -8.69 13.05
CA SER A 383 -8.23 -8.35 13.84
C SER A 383 -9.44 -9.24 13.53
N SER A 384 -9.62 -9.71 12.28
CA SER A 384 -10.68 -10.65 11.93
C SER A 384 -10.56 -12.00 12.65
N ARG A 385 -9.36 -12.29 13.18
CA ARG A 385 -9.03 -13.49 13.96
C ARG A 385 -8.76 -13.18 15.43
N ASN A 386 -9.21 -12.01 15.88
CA ASN A 386 -9.06 -11.50 17.26
C ASN A 386 -7.60 -11.37 17.74
N ILE A 387 -6.64 -11.27 16.83
CA ILE A 387 -5.24 -11.03 17.18
C ILE A 387 -5.03 -9.52 17.33
N PRO A 388 -4.55 -9.02 18.49
CA PRO A 388 -4.31 -7.60 18.68
C PRO A 388 -3.14 -7.12 17.83
N VAL A 389 -3.23 -5.87 17.35
CA VAL A 389 -2.24 -5.26 16.47
C VAL A 389 -1.76 -3.95 17.07
N VAL A 390 -0.44 -3.77 17.14
CA VAL A 390 0.20 -2.50 17.51
C VAL A 390 1.02 -1.98 16.34
N ALA A 391 0.88 -0.70 16.01
CA ALA A 391 1.67 -0.05 14.97
C ALA A 391 2.76 0.85 15.57
N ILE A 392 3.99 0.75 15.07
CA ILE A 392 5.08 1.68 15.41
C ILE A 392 5.34 2.57 14.20
N ALA A 393 5.05 3.86 14.32
CA ALA A 393 5.15 4.81 13.22
C ALA A 393 6.36 5.73 13.37
N GLY A 394 6.95 6.16 12.25
CA GLY A 394 8.00 7.19 12.25
C GLY A 394 7.45 8.53 12.72
N THR A 395 6.29 8.90 12.22
CA THR A 395 5.48 10.05 12.66
C THR A 395 4.01 9.68 12.76
N ILE A 396 3.27 10.45 13.56
CA ILE A 396 1.81 10.35 13.69
C ILE A 396 1.20 11.58 13.01
N GLY A 397 0.51 11.35 11.90
CA GLY A 397 -0.10 12.40 11.09
C GLY A 397 -1.56 12.67 11.43
N THR A 398 -2.14 13.62 10.71
CA THR A 398 -3.57 13.95 10.81
C THR A 398 -4.43 12.72 10.51
N GLY A 399 -5.48 12.49 11.32
CA GLY A 399 -6.39 11.36 11.14
C GLY A 399 -5.78 10.00 11.46
N ALA A 400 -4.64 9.92 12.17
CA ALA A 400 -4.07 8.64 12.59
C ALA A 400 -5.06 7.74 13.37
N ALA A 401 -6.00 8.34 14.12
CA ALA A 401 -7.04 7.61 14.85
C ALA A 401 -7.97 6.78 13.95
N ASP A 402 -8.10 7.13 12.65
CA ASP A 402 -8.88 6.35 11.69
C ASP A 402 -8.37 4.90 11.59
N ASN A 403 -7.08 4.68 11.88
CA ASN A 403 -6.45 3.36 11.86
C ASN A 403 -6.99 2.42 12.96
N LEU A 404 -7.58 2.97 14.03
CA LEU A 404 -8.19 2.16 15.08
C LEU A 404 -9.41 1.37 14.56
N SER A 405 -10.11 1.91 13.57
CA SER A 405 -11.29 1.28 12.97
C SER A 405 -10.96 0.09 12.06
N VAL A 406 -9.70 -0.04 11.62
CA VAL A 406 -9.26 -1.11 10.69
C VAL A 406 -8.43 -2.20 11.36
N GLY A 407 -8.46 -2.26 12.70
CA GLY A 407 -7.88 -3.37 13.48
C GLY A 407 -6.62 -3.02 14.27
N ILE A 408 -6.00 -1.86 14.04
CA ILE A 408 -4.89 -1.39 14.89
C ILE A 408 -5.47 -1.06 16.27
N LYS A 409 -5.00 -1.72 17.34
CA LYS A 409 -5.50 -1.51 18.71
C LYS A 409 -4.75 -0.43 19.47
N ALA A 410 -3.48 -0.23 19.12
CA ALA A 410 -2.66 0.86 19.62
C ALA A 410 -1.62 1.27 18.57
N TYR A 411 -1.15 2.50 18.64
CA TYR A 411 -0.01 2.95 17.85
C TYR A 411 0.92 3.83 18.68
N ALA A 412 2.21 3.76 18.37
CA ALA A 412 3.26 4.53 19.01
C ALA A 412 4.09 5.30 17.97
N CYS A 413 4.60 6.46 18.34
CA CYS A 413 5.64 7.14 17.58
C CYS A 413 7.01 6.60 18.00
N MET A 414 7.90 6.31 17.06
CA MET A 414 9.26 5.87 17.39
C MET A 414 10.10 7.00 17.98
N LEU A 415 9.77 8.26 17.69
CA LEU A 415 10.48 9.44 18.20
C LEU A 415 10.27 9.57 19.71
N GLN A 416 11.36 9.53 20.47
CA GLN A 416 11.37 9.63 21.94
C GLN A 416 11.41 11.07 22.47
N GLY A 417 11.38 12.06 21.57
CA GLY A 417 11.45 13.48 21.91
C GLY A 417 11.49 14.36 20.65
N PRO A 418 11.51 15.69 20.81
CA PRO A 418 11.65 16.60 19.68
C PRO A 418 12.92 16.30 18.89
N SER A 419 12.81 16.16 17.57
CA SER A 419 13.93 15.94 16.67
C SER A 419 13.61 16.56 15.31
N THR A 420 14.65 17.00 14.60
CA THR A 420 14.48 17.40 13.20
C THR A 420 14.28 16.18 12.32
N LEU A 421 13.61 16.34 11.18
CA LEU A 421 13.44 15.26 10.21
C LEU A 421 14.80 14.71 9.73
N ALA A 422 15.78 15.59 9.50
CA ALA A 422 17.11 15.21 9.04
C ALA A 422 17.82 14.28 10.04
N GLU A 423 17.76 14.59 11.34
CA GLU A 423 18.33 13.74 12.41
C GLU A 423 17.59 12.40 12.52
N ALA A 424 16.25 12.43 12.48
CA ALA A 424 15.43 11.23 12.57
C ALA A 424 15.62 10.29 11.37
N MET A 425 15.95 10.82 10.19
CA MET A 425 16.20 10.05 8.97
C MET A 425 17.63 9.49 8.86
N VAL A 426 18.53 9.78 9.81
CA VAL A 426 19.85 9.14 9.84
C VAL A 426 19.66 7.63 10.14
N PRO A 427 20.06 6.70 9.25
CA PRO A 427 19.70 5.29 9.40
C PRO A 427 20.15 4.66 10.73
N ALA A 428 21.34 5.03 11.23
CA ALA A 428 21.82 4.55 12.53
C ALA A 428 20.91 5.01 13.68
N ARG A 429 20.45 6.26 13.65
CA ARG A 429 19.55 6.81 14.66
C ARG A 429 18.15 6.22 14.55
N ALA A 430 17.63 6.08 13.33
CA ALA A 430 16.32 5.47 13.10
C ALA A 430 16.26 4.01 13.59
N ARG A 431 17.30 3.21 13.34
CA ARG A 431 17.39 1.82 13.86
C ARG A 431 17.29 1.80 15.38
N GLN A 432 18.08 2.64 16.06
CA GLN A 432 18.08 2.74 17.51
C GLN A 432 16.70 3.16 18.05
N LEU A 433 16.11 4.22 17.49
CA LEU A 433 14.79 4.70 17.89
C LEU A 433 13.70 3.65 17.73
N LEU A 434 13.76 2.86 16.65
CA LEU A 434 12.79 1.80 16.38
C LEU A 434 12.93 0.65 17.38
N GLU A 435 14.15 0.23 17.67
CA GLU A 435 14.45 -0.79 18.67
C GLU A 435 13.98 -0.35 20.08
N GLU A 436 14.32 0.87 20.48
CA GLU A 436 13.89 1.47 21.76
C GLU A 436 12.36 1.57 21.86
N SER A 437 11.70 1.98 20.79
CA SER A 437 10.23 2.08 20.72
C SER A 437 9.56 0.72 20.81
N ALA A 438 10.06 -0.29 20.08
CA ALA A 438 9.54 -1.66 20.16
C ALA A 438 9.68 -2.23 21.58
N ALA A 439 10.82 -2.00 22.24
CA ALA A 439 11.00 -2.39 23.64
C ALA A 439 10.00 -1.67 24.57
N SER A 440 9.77 -0.37 24.37
CA SER A 440 8.79 0.41 25.17
C SER A 440 7.36 -0.09 24.97
N VAL A 441 6.97 -0.39 23.74
CA VAL A 441 5.69 -1.02 23.40
C VAL A 441 5.54 -2.35 24.13
N MET A 442 6.55 -3.22 24.07
CA MET A 442 6.49 -4.52 24.74
C MET A 442 6.37 -4.40 26.26
N ARG A 443 7.08 -3.46 26.90
CA ARG A 443 6.91 -3.19 28.34
C ARG A 443 5.47 -2.76 28.66
N THR A 444 4.85 -1.96 27.79
CA THR A 444 3.46 -1.53 27.96
C THR A 444 2.50 -2.72 27.84
N VAL A 445 2.74 -3.65 26.90
CA VAL A 445 1.98 -4.90 26.78
C VAL A 445 2.11 -5.74 28.05
N LEU A 446 3.34 -5.93 28.57
CA LEU A 446 3.58 -6.68 29.81
C LEU A 446 2.88 -6.07 31.03
N VAL A 447 2.85 -4.74 31.15
CA VAL A 447 2.08 -4.05 32.20
C VAL A 447 0.59 -4.41 32.08
N GLY A 448 0.04 -4.40 30.86
CA GLY A 448 -1.34 -4.82 30.59
C GLY A 448 -1.61 -6.28 30.99
N MET A 449 -0.69 -7.19 30.66
CA MET A 449 -0.78 -8.61 31.05
C MET A 449 -0.77 -8.78 32.57
N GLN A 450 0.16 -8.11 33.26
CA GLN A 450 0.25 -8.16 34.74
C GLN A 450 -1.01 -7.61 35.42
N MET A 451 -1.61 -6.55 34.86
CA MET A 451 -2.89 -6.01 35.37
C MET A 451 -4.02 -7.03 35.21
N ALA A 452 -4.08 -7.72 34.07
CA ALA A 452 -5.10 -8.72 33.81
C ALA A 452 -4.95 -9.96 34.71
N GLU A 453 -3.73 -10.47 34.91
CA GLU A 453 -3.42 -11.54 35.87
C GLU A 453 -3.85 -11.17 37.30
N THR A 454 -3.51 -9.95 37.74
CA THR A 454 -3.88 -9.45 39.08
C THR A 454 -5.40 -9.41 39.26
N LYS A 455 -6.14 -9.03 38.21
CA LYS A 455 -7.61 -9.01 38.22
C LYS A 455 -8.17 -10.44 38.33
N SER A 456 -7.70 -11.37 37.49
CA SER A 456 -8.12 -12.78 37.52
C SER A 456 -7.84 -13.45 38.87
N ALA A 457 -6.70 -13.15 39.50
CA ALA A 457 -6.37 -13.63 40.83
C ALA A 457 -7.34 -13.10 41.91
N ARG A 458 -7.71 -11.81 41.85
CA ARG A 458 -8.69 -11.21 42.78
C ARG A 458 -10.09 -11.82 42.62
N GLU A 459 -10.54 -12.01 41.38
CA GLU A 459 -11.84 -12.63 41.07
C GLU A 459 -11.89 -14.09 41.55
N SER A 460 -10.79 -14.84 41.38
CA SER A 460 -10.67 -16.20 41.88
C SER A 460 -10.76 -16.27 43.41
N ILE A 461 -10.12 -15.33 44.12
CA ILE A 461 -10.20 -15.23 45.59
C ILE A 461 -11.63 -14.88 46.04
N GLN A 462 -12.29 -13.93 45.37
CA GLN A 462 -13.68 -13.57 45.69
C GLN A 462 -14.66 -14.73 45.46
N ASN A 463 -14.54 -15.46 44.34
CA ASN A 463 -15.37 -16.63 44.07
C ASN A 463 -15.14 -17.76 45.08
N LYS A 464 -13.89 -18.00 45.48
CA LYS A 464 -13.57 -18.98 46.54
C LYS A 464 -14.18 -18.57 47.88
N HIS A 465 -14.13 -17.29 48.22
CA HIS A 465 -14.75 -16.77 49.44
C HIS A 465 -16.29 -16.89 49.39
N LEU A 466 -16.93 -16.68 48.22
CA LEU A 466 -18.36 -16.89 48.04
C LEU A 466 -18.78 -18.36 48.20
N MET A 467 -17.96 -19.30 47.72
CA MET A 467 -18.18 -20.74 47.90
C MET A 467 -17.99 -21.18 49.36
N ASP A 468 -16.99 -20.64 50.06
CA ASP A 468 -16.78 -20.94 51.49
C ASP A 468 -17.90 -20.37 52.38
N VAL A 469 -18.46 -19.20 52.03
CA VAL A 469 -19.57 -18.57 52.77
C VAL A 469 -20.91 -19.27 52.51
N THR A 470 -21.10 -19.92 51.35
CA THR A 470 -22.31 -20.71 51.04
C THR A 470 -22.24 -22.17 51.48
N GLY A 471 -21.04 -22.69 51.79
CA GLY A 471 -20.80 -24.08 52.24
C GLY A 471 -20.94 -24.33 53.74
N LEU A 472 -21.13 -23.30 54.57
CA LEU A 472 -21.29 -23.42 56.03
C LEU A 472 -22.74 -23.12 56.43
N GLY A 473 -23.67 -24.06 56.20
CA GLY A 473 -25.06 -23.76 56.52
C GLY A 473 -26.12 -24.84 56.38
N VAL A 474 -25.81 -26.14 56.48
CA VAL A 474 -26.85 -27.12 56.90
C VAL A 474 -26.22 -28.22 57.77
N VAL A 475 -26.00 -27.89 59.05
CA VAL A 475 -25.96 -28.93 60.09
C VAL A 475 -27.40 -29.39 60.30
N ARG A 476 -27.75 -30.58 59.80
CA ARG A 476 -28.98 -31.27 60.21
C ARG A 476 -28.81 -31.70 61.67
N TYR A 477 -29.47 -31.01 62.59
CA TYR A 477 -29.82 -31.57 63.89
C TYR A 477 -31.28 -32.06 63.85
N LEU A 478 -31.41 -33.36 64.16
CA LEU A 478 -32.61 -34.19 64.36
C LEU A 478 -33.42 -34.57 63.12
#